data_AF-A0A969VKP0-F1
#
_entry.id   AF-A0A969VKP0-F1
#
_cell.length_a   1.000
_cell.length_b   1.000
_cell.length_c   1.000
_cell.angle_alpha   90.00
_cell.angle_beta   90.00
_cell.angle_gamma   90.00
#
_symmetry.space_group_name_H-M   'P 1'
#
loop_
_entity.id
_entity.type
_entity.pdbx_description
1 polymer ?
#
loop_
_entity_poly.entity_id
_entity_poly.type
_entity_poly.pdbx_seq_one_letter_code
_entity_poly.pdbx_strand_id
1 'polypeptide(L)'
;MPGPSTAPVLPHILRQHAEQAAFLWTIYDRARLFPEENPELDELRISRLLERLEAHLDGLRIAGAEGVKLAEERFTEYPEAGELFVIRMLQPGAERLRVVELDLGKVREYLGERLGLA
;
A
#
# COMPACT_ATOMS: atom_id res chain seq x y z
N MET A 1 27.85 12.58 -25.05
CA MET A 1 27.10 12.58 -23.78
C MET A 1 26.63 11.15 -23.53
N PRO A 2 27.03 10.45 -22.46
CA PRO A 2 26.31 9.24 -22.08
C PRO A 2 24.87 9.66 -21.78
N GLY A 3 23.89 8.93 -22.32
CA GLY A 3 22.47 9.17 -22.05
C GLY A 3 22.16 9.00 -20.55
N PRO A 4 20.99 9.46 -20.08
CA PRO A 4 20.61 9.28 -18.68
C PRO A 4 20.71 7.79 -18.33
N SER A 5 21.55 7.48 -17.34
CA SER A 5 21.63 6.13 -16.77
C SER A 5 20.29 5.84 -16.09
N THR A 6 19.46 4.99 -16.71
CA THR A 6 18.32 4.41 -16.02
C THR A 6 18.89 3.44 -14.99
N ALA A 7 18.82 3.79 -13.71
CA ALA A 7 19.20 2.88 -12.64
C ALA A 7 18.43 1.56 -12.82
N PRO A 8 19.10 0.40 -12.69
CA PRO A 8 18.44 -0.88 -12.88
C PRO A 8 17.31 -1.06 -11.86
N VAL A 9 16.14 -1.48 -12.35
CA VAL A 9 15.05 -1.92 -11.48
C VAL A 9 15.48 -3.21 -10.78
N LEU A 10 15.26 -3.28 -9.47
CA LEU A 10 15.54 -4.47 -8.65
C LEU A 10 14.21 -5.13 -8.26
N PRO A 11 13.73 -6.17 -8.98
CA PRO A 11 12.39 -6.69 -8.79
C PRO A 11 12.11 -7.22 -7.38
N HIS A 12 13.10 -7.83 -6.73
CA HIS A 12 12.96 -8.32 -5.35
C HIS A 12 12.77 -7.18 -4.34
N ILE A 13 13.33 -6.00 -4.60
CA ILE A 13 13.12 -4.82 -3.75
C ILE A 13 11.71 -4.28 -3.95
N LEU A 14 11.25 -4.15 -5.21
CA LEU A 14 9.87 -3.73 -5.48
C LEU A 14 8.85 -4.69 -4.86
N ARG A 15 9.12 -6.00 -4.91
CA ARG A 15 8.35 -7.03 -4.20
C ARG A 15 8.25 -6.75 -2.71
N GLN A 16 9.37 -6.49 -2.06
CA GLN A 16 9.37 -6.13 -0.64
C GLN A 16 8.55 -4.87 -0.38
N HIS A 17 8.63 -3.84 -1.23
CA HIS A 17 7.79 -2.65 -1.08
C HIS A 17 6.29 -2.97 -1.19
N ALA A 18 5.88 -3.75 -2.19
CA ALA A 18 4.47 -4.12 -2.35
C ALA A 18 3.95 -4.95 -1.17
N GLU A 19 4.69 -5.98 -0.77
CA GLU A 19 4.32 -6.86 0.35
C GLU A 19 4.30 -6.12 1.69
N GLN A 20 5.30 -5.28 1.96
CA GLN A 20 5.32 -4.49 3.20
C GLN A 20 4.23 -3.43 3.22
N ALA A 21 3.92 -2.78 2.09
CA ALA A 21 2.81 -1.83 2.02
C ALA A 21 1.47 -2.52 2.28
N ALA A 22 1.22 -3.66 1.64
CA ALA A 22 0.01 -4.46 1.86
C ALA A 22 -0.14 -4.87 3.33
N PHE A 23 0.93 -5.41 3.92
CA PHE A 23 0.95 -5.84 5.32
C PHE A 23 0.76 -4.68 6.32
N LEU A 24 1.40 -3.53 6.10
CA LEU A 24 1.25 -2.39 7.00
C LEU A 24 -0.15 -1.79 6.89
N TRP A 25 -0.76 -1.80 5.70
CA TRP A 25 -2.17 -1.43 5.55
C TRP A 25 -3.09 -2.32 6.38
N THR A 26 -2.93 -3.65 6.35
CA THR A 26 -3.81 -4.55 7.12
C THR A 26 -3.68 -4.34 8.62
N ILE A 27 -2.47 -4.07 9.13
CA ILE A 27 -2.28 -3.69 10.55
C ILE A 27 -3.00 -2.38 10.85
N TYR A 28 -2.81 -1.36 10.00
CA TYR A 28 -3.45 -0.06 10.20
C TYR A 28 -4.97 -0.17 10.21
N ASP A 29 -5.54 -0.85 9.21
CA ASP A 29 -6.98 -1.01 9.06
C ASP A 29 -7.59 -1.74 10.26
N ARG A 30 -6.97 -2.85 10.67
CA ARG A 30 -7.38 -3.63 11.83
C ARG A 30 -7.30 -2.82 13.12
N ALA A 31 -6.22 -2.07 13.34
CA ALA A 31 -6.09 -1.21 14.51
C ALA A 31 -7.17 -0.13 14.59
N ARG A 32 -7.70 0.32 13.44
CA ARG A 32 -8.82 1.28 13.39
C ARG A 32 -10.19 0.63 13.58
N LEU A 33 -10.34 -0.66 13.27
CA LEU A 33 -11.57 -1.42 13.53
C LEU A 33 -11.67 -1.90 14.98
N PHE A 34 -10.55 -2.31 15.55
CA PHE A 34 -10.48 -2.99 16.86
C PHE A 34 -9.40 -2.35 17.74
N PRO A 35 -9.57 -1.07 18.16
CA PRO A 35 -8.56 -0.37 18.97
C PRO A 35 -8.25 -1.07 20.30
N GLU A 36 -9.17 -1.89 20.82
CA GLU A 36 -9.03 -2.66 22.04
C GLU A 36 -8.10 -3.89 21.92
N GLU A 37 -7.85 -4.41 20.71
CA GLU A 37 -7.00 -5.59 20.51
C GLU A 37 -5.51 -5.30 20.77
N ASN A 38 -5.09 -4.05 20.61
CA ASN A 38 -3.70 -3.65 20.82
C ASN A 38 -3.61 -2.23 21.40
N PRO A 39 -3.90 -2.05 22.70
CA PRO A 39 -3.88 -0.74 23.35
C PRO A 39 -2.48 -0.12 23.40
N GLU A 40 -1.42 -0.92 23.21
CA GLU A 40 -0.06 -0.39 23.10
C GLU A 40 0.21 0.30 21.77
N LEU A 41 -0.58 0.04 20.72
CA LEU A 41 -0.48 0.68 19.41
C LEU A 41 -1.09 2.09 19.44
N ASP A 42 -0.47 2.95 20.26
CA ASP A 42 -0.82 4.35 20.45
C ASP A 42 -0.62 5.20 19.19
N GLU A 43 -1.08 6.46 19.25
CA GLU A 43 -1.02 7.40 18.13
C GLU A 43 0.40 7.59 17.58
N LEU A 44 1.42 7.58 18.44
CA LEU A 44 2.82 7.69 18.03
C LEU A 44 3.25 6.47 17.19
N ARG A 45 2.93 5.25 17.65
CA ARG A 45 3.25 4.04 16.88
C ARG A 45 2.44 3.95 15.59
N ILE A 46 1.19 4.39 15.60
CA ILE A 46 0.37 4.52 14.38
C ILE A 46 1.00 5.50 13.39
N SER A 47 1.49 6.66 13.83
CA SER A 47 2.18 7.63 12.97
C SER A 47 3.40 6.98 12.29
N ARG A 48 4.24 6.28 13.06
CA ARG A 48 5.42 5.58 12.53
C ARG A 48 5.07 4.45 11.57
N LEU A 49 3.97 3.76 11.83
CA LEU A 49 3.45 2.72 10.93
C LEU A 49 3.02 3.35 9.59
N LEU A 50 2.28 4.46 9.64
CA LEU A 50 1.86 5.19 8.45
C LEU A 50 3.04 5.75 7.67
N GLU A 51 4.06 6.30 8.34
CA GLU A 51 5.30 6.75 7.70
C GLU A 51 5.98 5.63 6.91
N ARG A 52 6.08 4.43 7.49
CA ARG A 52 6.64 3.25 6.82
C ARG A 52 5.80 2.80 5.64
N LEU A 53 4.47 2.75 5.81
CA LEU A 53 3.54 2.40 4.75
C LEU A 53 3.70 3.34 3.55
N GLU A 54 3.72 4.64 3.81
CA GLU A 54 3.90 5.67 2.79
C GLU A 54 5.25 5.56 2.10
N ALA A 55 6.34 5.33 2.84
CA ALA A 55 7.66 5.11 2.25
C ALA A 55 7.67 3.90 1.30
N HIS A 56 6.90 2.85 1.62
CA HIS A 56 6.79 1.70 0.73
C HIS A 56 5.98 2.02 -0.54
N LEU A 57 4.86 2.72 -0.42
CA LEU A 57 4.06 3.21 -1.56
C LEU A 57 4.89 4.16 -2.45
N ASP A 58 5.65 5.07 -1.85
CA ASP A 58 6.49 6.02 -2.58
C ASP A 58 7.60 5.30 -3.37
N GLY A 59 8.20 4.25 -2.80
CA GLY A 59 9.14 3.39 -3.54
C GLY A 59 8.53 2.78 -4.80
N LEU A 60 7.28 2.32 -4.72
CA LEU A 60 6.55 1.77 -5.87
C LEU A 60 6.16 2.85 -6.88
N ARG A 61 5.74 4.04 -6.41
CA ARG A 61 5.43 5.19 -7.28
C ARG A 61 6.65 5.65 -8.06
N ILE A 62 7.83 5.70 -7.42
CA ILE A 62 9.10 6.03 -8.07
C ILE A 62 9.46 5.01 -9.15
N ALA A 63 9.15 3.73 -8.93
CA ALA A 63 9.36 2.67 -9.92
C ALA A 63 8.39 2.74 -11.11
N GLY A 64 7.35 3.57 -11.03
CA GLY A 64 6.40 3.81 -12.11
C GLY A 64 5.70 2.54 -12.57
N ALA A 65 5.70 2.29 -13.89
CA ALA A 65 5.00 1.16 -14.50
C ALA A 65 5.46 -0.21 -13.97
N GLU A 66 6.75 -0.36 -13.64
CA GLU A 66 7.25 -1.62 -13.08
C GLU A 66 6.74 -1.84 -11.65
N GLY A 67 6.56 -0.77 -10.87
CA GLY A 67 5.94 -0.84 -9.54
C GLY A 67 4.47 -1.27 -9.61
N VAL A 68 3.71 -0.70 -10.56
CA VAL A 68 2.31 -1.06 -10.82
C VAL A 68 2.19 -2.52 -11.23
N LYS A 69 2.92 -2.92 -12.28
CA LYS A 69 2.90 -4.30 -12.80
C LYS A 69 3.20 -5.32 -11.71
N LEU A 70 4.21 -5.04 -10.88
CA LEU A 70 4.60 -5.95 -9.81
C LEU A 70 3.55 -6.02 -8.70
N ALA A 71 2.88 -4.91 -8.35
CA ALA A 71 1.75 -4.93 -7.41
C ALA A 71 0.56 -5.73 -7.96
N GLU A 72 0.27 -5.64 -9.26
CA GLU A 72 -0.74 -6.46 -9.95
C GLU A 72 -0.38 -7.96 -9.93
N GLU A 73 0.90 -8.30 -10.14
CA GLU A 73 1.39 -9.67 -10.00
C GLU A 73 1.24 -10.19 -8.55
N ARG A 74 1.49 -9.34 -7.53
CA ARG A 74 1.25 -9.70 -6.13
C ARG A 74 -0.23 -10.01 -5.88
N PHE A 75 -1.13 -9.13 -6.32
CA PHE A 75 -2.56 -9.33 -6.16
C PHE A 75 -3.09 -10.57 -6.90
N THR A 76 -2.52 -10.88 -8.07
CA THR A 76 -2.87 -12.09 -8.81
C THR A 76 -2.52 -13.36 -8.02
N GLU A 77 -1.39 -13.37 -7.30
CA GLU A 77 -1.00 -14.48 -6.42
C GLU A 77 -1.78 -14.48 -5.10
N TYR A 78 -2.04 -13.31 -4.54
CA TYR A 78 -2.65 -13.10 -3.23
C TYR A 78 -3.76 -12.04 -3.34
N PRO A 79 -5.00 -12.43 -3.71
CA PRO A 79 -6.09 -11.49 -3.94
C PRO A 79 -6.74 -11.04 -2.62
N GLU A 80 -5.96 -10.40 -1.75
CA GLU A 80 -6.44 -9.88 -0.46
C GLU A 80 -6.55 -8.35 -0.46
N ALA A 81 -7.15 -7.82 0.61
CA ALA A 81 -7.44 -6.39 0.75
C ALA A 81 -6.18 -5.51 0.76
N GLY A 82 -5.05 -6.02 1.28
CA GLY A 82 -3.79 -5.29 1.32
C GLY A 82 -3.20 -5.06 -0.07
N GLU A 83 -3.14 -6.10 -0.88
CA GLU A 83 -2.61 -6.06 -2.23
C GLU A 83 -3.49 -5.18 -3.13
N LEU A 84 -4.82 -5.30 -3.00
CA LEU A 84 -5.74 -4.46 -3.74
C LEU A 84 -5.64 -2.98 -3.32
N PHE A 85 -5.46 -2.71 -2.03
CA PHE A 85 -5.22 -1.36 -1.52
C PHE A 85 -3.97 -0.74 -2.16
N VAL A 86 -2.86 -1.49 -2.22
CA VAL A 86 -1.62 -1.03 -2.86
C VAL A 86 -1.87 -0.69 -4.32
N ILE A 87 -2.51 -1.58 -5.10
CA ILE A 87 -2.84 -1.31 -6.51
C ILE A 87 -3.62 0.00 -6.63
N ARG A 88 -4.66 0.19 -5.81
CA ARG A 88 -5.50 1.39 -5.87
C ARG A 88 -4.71 2.67 -5.59
N MET A 89 -3.77 2.63 -4.66
CA MET A 89 -2.90 3.75 -4.28
C MET A 89 -1.82 4.09 -5.33
N LEU A 90 -1.56 3.17 -6.27
CA LEU A 90 -0.67 3.39 -7.41
C LEU A 90 -1.39 3.89 -8.67
N GLN A 91 -2.73 3.85 -8.70
CA GLN A 91 -3.48 4.31 -9.87
C GLN A 91 -3.48 5.84 -10.00
N PRO A 92 -3.64 6.37 -11.23
CA PRO A 92 -3.83 7.79 -11.46
C PRO A 92 -4.94 8.39 -10.58
N GLY A 93 -4.71 9.60 -10.08
CA GLY A 93 -5.61 10.30 -9.16
C GLY A 93 -5.44 9.94 -7.68
N ALA A 94 -4.64 8.92 -7.34
CA ALA A 94 -4.23 8.64 -5.97
C ALA A 94 -2.86 9.26 -5.61
N GLU A 95 -2.18 9.96 -6.55
CA GLU A 95 -0.78 10.36 -6.38
C GLU A 95 -0.56 11.35 -5.22
N ARG A 96 -1.59 12.14 -4.90
CA ARG A 96 -1.56 13.13 -3.81
C ARG A 96 -2.25 12.66 -2.54
N LEU A 97 -2.84 11.47 -2.54
CA LEU A 97 -3.55 10.95 -1.38
C LEU A 97 -2.55 10.42 -0.36
N ARG A 98 -2.71 10.83 0.89
CA ARG A 98 -2.01 10.23 2.03
C ARG A 98 -2.94 9.28 2.77
N VAL A 99 -2.40 8.17 3.27
CA VAL A 99 -3.18 7.12 3.95
C VAL A 99 -3.93 7.69 5.16
N VAL A 100 -3.32 8.64 5.87
CA VAL A 100 -3.92 9.31 7.03
C VAL A 100 -5.15 10.17 6.68
N GLU A 101 -5.27 10.61 5.43
CA GLU A 101 -6.35 11.48 4.95
C GLU A 101 -7.51 10.69 4.33
N LEU A 102 -7.38 9.37 4.23
CA LEU A 102 -8.39 8.52 3.61
C LEU A 102 -9.62 8.35 4.52
N ASP A 103 -10.79 8.38 3.90
CA ASP A 103 -12.02 7.87 4.49
C ASP A 103 -11.97 6.33 4.48
N LEU A 104 -11.60 5.72 5.61
CA LEU A 104 -11.44 4.27 5.72
C LEU A 104 -12.75 3.50 5.50
N GLY A 105 -13.90 4.11 5.74
CA GLY A 105 -15.20 3.49 5.44
C GLY A 105 -15.35 3.26 3.94
N LYS A 106 -15.11 4.31 3.15
CA LYS A 106 -15.14 4.23 1.68
C LYS A 106 -14.04 3.33 1.11
N VAL A 107 -12.87 3.31 1.73
CA VAL A 107 -11.79 2.41 1.32
C VAL A 107 -12.25 0.95 1.50
N ARG A 108 -12.80 0.60 2.66
CA ARG A 108 -13.30 -0.76 2.93
C ARG A 108 -14.43 -1.16 2.00
N GLU A 109 -15.39 -0.26 1.75
CA GLU A 109 -16.48 -0.49 0.78
C GLU A 109 -15.90 -0.79 -0.61
N TYR A 110 -15.01 0.06 -1.12
CA TYR A 110 -14.35 -0.14 -2.40
C TYR A 110 -13.61 -1.48 -2.47
N LEU A 111 -12.84 -1.82 -1.43
CA LEU A 111 -12.08 -3.08 -1.40
C LEU A 111 -13.03 -4.29 -1.33
N GLY A 112 -14.07 -4.23 -0.52
CA GLY A 112 -15.06 -5.29 -0.36
C GLY A 112 -15.82 -5.58 -1.65
N GLU A 113 -16.31 -4.53 -2.34
CA GLU A 113 -16.99 -4.67 -3.63
C GLU A 113 -16.09 -5.36 -4.68
N ARG A 114 -14.81 -4.96 -4.75
CA ARG A 114 -13.84 -5.48 -5.72
C ARG A 114 -13.38 -6.90 -5.42
N LEU A 115 -13.42 -7.30 -4.14
CA LEU A 115 -13.10 -8.66 -3.70
C LEU A 115 -14.33 -9.59 -3.68
N GLY A 116 -15.54 -9.08 -3.92
CA GLY A 116 -16.78 -9.86 -3.83
C GLY A 116 -17.16 -10.24 -2.39
N LEU A 117 -16.77 -9.40 -1.43
CA LEU A 117 -17.05 -9.57 0.01
C LEU A 117 -18.22 -8.71 0.50
N ALA A 118 -18.83 -7.91 -0.39
CA ALA A 118 -19.96 -7.04 -0.14
C ALA A 118 -21.32 -7.75 -0.28
#